data_AF-A0A4S0VRL0-F1
#
_entry.id   AF-A0A4S0VRL0-F1
#
_cell.length_a   1.000
_cell.length_b   1.000
_cell.length_c   1.000
_cell.angle_alpha   90.00
_cell.angle_beta   90.00
_cell.angle_gamma   90.00
#
_symmetry.space_group_name_H-M   'P 1'
#
loop_
_entity.id
_entity.type
_entity.pdbx_description
1 polymer ?
#
loop_
_entity_poly.entity_id
_entity_poly.type
_entity_poly.pdbx_seq_one_letter_code
_entity_poly.pdbx_strand_id
1 'polypeptide(L)'
;MSFVVNAIGVPLYYSGASNHWFSASSPGTFNGSSGNDSIWASSGVNVTMYGGQGDDIYYLYSSGNKVVEYAGQGVDTINTWMSYTLPNNVENLVVTNAHNYAFGNALDNIITATGGGQTIDGGAGNDVLIDGGGGADIFIIAKGNGSDSILNFASNDAVRLDGYGFTSFAAVHDAMMQAGPNVVLNLGSGEILEFKNTTIDKLQPNNFQLPIDKSGMTLSFSDEFNTLNLHNSQGGTWDTNFWWGAANGSTLVRNNELQWYIDANYAPTSSVHPFSVDNGVLTITAAQASADIKPLINNYEYTSGLLTTHDSFSQTYGYFEMRADLPENAGAWPAFWLLPEDGSWPPELDVMEMYGQKPNSLLMTAHTMQTGQHTTVGSTVNVMDTAGFHTYGLLWTPDKLVWTYDGVQVAWAATPSDMNKPMYMLVDLAVGGQAGAPPDHLATPAQMKIDYIHAYTLDELQQSHLSVTGEHTA
;
A
#
# COMPACT_ATOMS: atom_id res chain seq x y z
N MET A 1 2.10 37.47 -1.24
CA MET A 1 1.37 36.18 -1.19
C MET A 1 1.35 35.70 0.25
N SER A 2 0.30 35.01 0.66
CA SER A 2 0.26 34.33 1.96
C SER A 2 1.23 33.14 1.91
N PHE A 3 1.88 32.80 3.02
CA PHE A 3 2.82 31.68 3.09
C PHE A 3 2.81 31.05 4.47
N VAL A 4 3.30 29.81 4.54
CA VAL A 4 3.66 29.09 5.76
C VAL A 4 5.13 28.69 5.69
N VAL A 5 5.77 28.44 6.83
CA VAL A 5 7.20 28.07 6.88
C VAL A 5 7.33 26.62 7.30
N ASN A 6 7.98 25.81 6.47
CA ASN A 6 8.23 24.39 6.73
C ASN A 6 9.27 24.17 7.84
N ALA A 7 9.60 22.91 8.13
CA ALA A 7 10.48 22.53 9.23
C ALA A 7 11.91 23.05 9.10
N ILE A 8 12.38 23.30 7.87
CA ILE A 8 13.73 23.79 7.59
C ILE A 8 13.82 25.31 7.43
N GLY A 9 12.72 26.04 7.66
CA GLY A 9 12.70 27.50 7.62
C GLY A 9 12.46 28.10 6.23
N VAL A 10 12.01 27.30 5.26
CA VAL A 10 11.70 27.74 3.90
C VAL A 10 10.21 28.13 3.80
N PRO A 11 9.88 29.30 3.21
CA PRO A 11 8.49 29.68 2.93
C PRO A 11 7.87 28.86 1.79
N LEU A 12 6.71 28.26 2.05
CA LEU A 12 5.81 27.66 1.07
C LEU A 12 4.61 28.59 0.87
N TYR A 13 4.23 28.84 -0.37
CA TYR A 13 3.23 29.85 -0.72
C TYR A 13 1.86 29.21 -0.99
N TYR A 14 0.80 29.92 -0.61
CA TYR A 14 -0.55 29.63 -1.12
C TYR A 14 -0.75 30.30 -2.48
N SER A 15 -1.61 29.71 -3.32
CA SER A 15 -2.04 30.31 -4.58
C SER A 15 -2.52 31.75 -4.39
N GLY A 16 -2.12 32.64 -5.30
CA GLY A 16 -2.59 34.01 -5.36
C GLY A 16 -4.09 34.12 -5.62
N ALA A 17 -4.65 35.30 -5.36
CA ALA A 17 -6.08 35.52 -5.53
C ALA A 17 -6.50 35.40 -7.00
N SER A 18 -7.58 34.65 -7.24
CA SER A 18 -8.13 34.45 -8.60
C SER A 18 -8.57 35.77 -9.23
N ASN A 19 -8.26 35.92 -10.52
CA ASN A 19 -8.72 37.00 -11.37
C ASN A 19 -9.57 36.51 -12.57
N HIS A 20 -9.70 35.20 -12.78
CA HIS A 20 -10.69 34.59 -13.67
C HIS A 20 -11.41 33.39 -13.04
N TRP A 21 -12.60 33.08 -13.56
CA TRP A 21 -13.47 32.00 -13.08
C TRP A 21 -14.04 31.21 -14.25
N PHE A 22 -13.85 29.90 -14.25
CA PHE A 22 -14.21 29.00 -15.34
C PHE A 22 -15.00 27.78 -14.88
N SER A 23 -15.82 27.24 -15.78
CA SER A 23 -16.49 25.95 -15.59
C SER A 23 -16.09 24.99 -16.71
N ALA A 24 -15.34 23.95 -16.36
CA ALA A 24 -14.95 22.87 -17.26
C ALA A 24 -16.05 21.80 -17.29
N SER A 25 -17.09 22.07 -18.10
CA SER A 25 -18.35 21.29 -18.13
C SER A 25 -18.49 20.31 -19.29
N SER A 26 -17.49 20.24 -20.18
CA SER A 26 -17.47 19.32 -21.33
C SER A 26 -16.32 18.33 -21.21
N PRO A 27 -16.50 17.08 -21.66
CA PRO A 27 -15.41 16.10 -21.64
C PRO A 27 -14.29 16.49 -22.60
N GLY A 28 -13.06 16.06 -22.30
CA GLY A 28 -11.87 16.34 -23.11
C GLY A 28 -10.90 17.26 -22.39
N THR A 29 -10.39 18.29 -23.09
CA THR A 29 -9.38 19.21 -22.57
C THR A 29 -9.98 20.59 -22.31
N PHE A 30 -9.65 21.18 -21.17
CA PHE A 30 -9.92 22.56 -20.83
C PHE A 30 -8.61 23.31 -20.62
N ASN A 31 -8.45 24.46 -21.27
CA ASN A 31 -7.31 25.35 -21.07
C ASN A 31 -7.80 26.63 -20.42
N GLY A 32 -7.21 27.00 -19.31
CA GLY A 32 -7.37 28.27 -18.63
C GLY A 32 -6.67 29.41 -19.37
N SER A 33 -6.41 30.47 -18.63
CA SER A 33 -5.87 31.73 -19.09
C SER A 33 -4.36 31.81 -18.82
N SER A 34 -3.81 33.02 -18.70
CA SER A 34 -2.44 33.24 -18.21
C SER A 34 -2.44 33.94 -16.85
N GLY A 35 -3.62 34.23 -16.30
CA GLY A 35 -3.82 34.81 -14.98
C GLY A 35 -4.07 33.71 -13.95
N ASN A 36 -4.56 34.14 -12.79
CA ASN A 36 -4.86 33.26 -11.67
C ASN A 36 -6.31 32.81 -11.81
N ASP A 37 -6.54 31.56 -12.10
CA ASP A 37 -7.83 31.04 -12.48
C ASP A 37 -8.45 30.22 -11.35
N SER A 38 -9.77 30.26 -11.24
CA SER A 38 -10.51 29.24 -10.51
C SER A 38 -11.33 28.42 -11.48
N ILE A 39 -11.06 27.13 -11.54
CA ILE A 39 -11.59 26.22 -12.55
C ILE A 39 -12.41 25.13 -11.86
N TRP A 40 -13.73 25.15 -12.04
CA TRP A 40 -14.65 24.11 -11.53
C TRP A 40 -14.93 23.07 -12.62
N ALA A 41 -14.45 21.85 -12.42
CA ALA A 41 -14.82 20.71 -13.27
C ALA A 41 -16.25 20.25 -12.95
N SER A 42 -17.08 19.92 -13.93
CA SER A 42 -18.42 19.42 -13.59
C SER A 42 -18.41 17.97 -13.09
N SER A 43 -19.28 17.64 -12.12
CA SER A 43 -19.51 16.26 -11.70
C SER A 43 -19.97 15.40 -12.88
N GLY A 44 -19.41 14.20 -13.02
CA GLY A 44 -19.80 13.26 -14.10
C GLY A 44 -19.18 13.55 -15.47
N VAL A 45 -18.26 14.51 -15.56
CA VAL A 45 -17.48 14.78 -16.77
C VAL A 45 -16.04 14.30 -16.57
N ASN A 46 -15.44 13.71 -17.59
CA ASN A 46 -14.01 13.41 -17.61
C ASN A 46 -13.29 14.53 -18.37
N VAL A 47 -12.63 15.43 -17.65
CA VAL A 47 -11.93 16.60 -18.20
C VAL A 47 -10.50 16.66 -17.69
N THR A 48 -9.57 17.00 -18.58
CA THR A 48 -8.18 17.32 -18.25
C THR A 48 -8.01 18.83 -18.33
N MET A 49 -7.63 19.44 -17.23
CA MET A 49 -7.52 20.90 -17.08
C MET A 49 -6.05 21.33 -17.05
N TYR A 50 -5.76 22.40 -17.77
CA TYR A 50 -4.48 23.10 -17.79
C TYR A 50 -4.77 24.56 -17.39
N GLY A 51 -4.04 25.09 -16.43
CA GLY A 51 -4.40 26.35 -15.75
C GLY A 51 -3.79 27.54 -16.44
N GLY A 52 -2.48 27.55 -16.61
CA GLY A 52 -1.82 28.66 -17.28
C GLY A 52 -0.44 28.96 -16.75
N GLN A 53 -0.14 30.22 -16.54
CA GLN A 53 1.13 30.71 -15.97
C GLN A 53 0.90 31.46 -14.65
N GLY A 54 -0.35 31.50 -14.17
CA GLY A 54 -0.72 32.15 -12.93
C GLY A 54 -0.96 31.12 -11.84
N ASP A 55 -1.30 31.62 -10.65
CA ASP A 55 -1.63 30.75 -9.53
C ASP A 55 -3.09 30.29 -9.65
N ASP A 56 -3.31 29.03 -9.96
CA ASP A 56 -4.60 28.47 -10.29
C ASP A 56 -5.18 27.62 -9.15
N ILE A 57 -6.52 27.59 -9.06
CA ILE A 57 -7.28 26.78 -8.11
C ILE A 57 -8.23 25.87 -8.87
N TYR A 58 -7.97 24.57 -8.79
CA TYR A 58 -8.75 23.52 -9.41
C TYR A 58 -9.75 22.92 -8.44
N TYR A 59 -11.03 22.97 -8.78
CA TYR A 59 -12.09 22.32 -8.00
C TYR A 59 -12.54 21.05 -8.71
N LEU A 60 -12.19 19.90 -8.13
CA LEU A 60 -12.47 18.57 -8.72
C LEU A 60 -13.71 17.94 -8.05
N TYR A 61 -14.67 17.50 -8.85
CA TYR A 61 -15.89 16.83 -8.36
C TYR A 61 -16.11 15.43 -8.94
N SER A 62 -15.09 14.83 -9.55
CA SER A 62 -15.12 13.47 -10.10
C SER A 62 -13.71 12.91 -10.20
N SER A 63 -13.54 11.61 -9.93
CA SER A 63 -12.27 10.89 -10.13
C SER A 63 -11.83 10.85 -11.61
N GLY A 64 -12.74 11.17 -12.53
CA GLY A 64 -12.42 11.35 -13.95
C GLY A 64 -11.84 12.73 -14.29
N ASN A 65 -11.79 13.68 -13.34
CA ASN A 65 -11.15 14.98 -13.53
C ASN A 65 -9.63 14.85 -13.32
N LYS A 66 -8.86 15.49 -14.19
CA LYS A 66 -7.39 15.49 -14.14
C LYS A 66 -6.87 16.92 -14.25
N VAL A 67 -5.76 17.18 -13.59
CA VAL A 67 -5.00 18.43 -13.68
C VAL A 67 -3.63 18.12 -14.26
N VAL A 68 -3.15 18.99 -15.14
CA VAL A 68 -1.81 18.92 -15.70
C VAL A 68 -1.18 20.30 -15.60
N GLU A 69 -0.13 20.39 -14.78
CA GLU A 69 0.72 21.57 -14.63
C GLU A 69 2.12 21.32 -15.18
N TYR A 70 2.72 22.35 -15.78
CA TYR A 70 4.13 22.35 -16.17
C TYR A 70 4.98 23.11 -15.16
N ALA A 71 6.25 22.78 -15.10
CA ALA A 71 7.18 23.42 -14.16
C ALA A 71 7.24 24.95 -14.35
N GLY A 72 7.17 25.68 -13.23
CA GLY A 72 7.30 27.13 -13.19
C GLY A 72 6.07 27.90 -13.68
N GLN A 73 4.88 27.29 -13.64
CA GLN A 73 3.63 27.87 -14.09
C GLN A 73 2.83 28.61 -13.01
N GLY A 74 3.32 28.71 -11.78
CA GLY A 74 2.61 29.39 -10.71
C GLY A 74 2.77 28.63 -9.41
N VAL A 75 1.91 28.94 -8.45
CA VAL A 75 1.67 28.16 -7.26
C VAL A 75 0.21 27.72 -7.28
N ASP A 76 -0.03 26.43 -7.48
CA ASP A 76 -1.34 25.90 -7.81
C ASP A 76 -1.96 25.11 -6.66
N THR A 77 -3.29 25.15 -6.57
CA THR A 77 -4.05 24.43 -5.54
C THR A 77 -5.06 23.50 -6.19
N ILE A 78 -5.05 22.23 -5.78
CA ILE A 78 -6.18 21.32 -6.01
C ILE A 78 -7.06 21.29 -4.77
N ASN A 79 -8.33 21.60 -4.96
CA ASN A 79 -9.37 21.50 -3.94
C ASN A 79 -10.37 20.40 -4.34
N THR A 80 -10.53 19.40 -3.46
CA THR A 80 -11.47 18.32 -3.72
C THR A 80 -12.07 17.75 -2.43
N TRP A 81 -13.14 16.98 -2.59
CA TRP A 81 -13.81 16.28 -1.50
C TRP A 81 -13.45 14.79 -1.46
N MET A 82 -12.79 14.26 -2.49
CA MET A 82 -12.40 12.86 -2.57
C MET A 82 -10.92 12.68 -2.20
N SER A 83 -10.52 11.43 -2.01
CA SER A 83 -9.10 11.10 -1.88
C SER A 83 -8.31 11.52 -3.11
N TYR A 84 -7.09 12.03 -2.94
CA TYR A 84 -6.32 12.59 -4.03
C TYR A 84 -4.81 12.53 -3.81
N THR A 85 -4.08 12.32 -4.90
CA THR A 85 -2.61 12.44 -4.97
C THR A 85 -2.28 13.57 -5.94
N LEU A 86 -1.44 14.51 -5.53
CA LEU A 86 -1.04 15.63 -6.38
C LEU A 86 -0.31 15.12 -7.64
N PRO A 87 -0.67 15.62 -8.84
CA PRO A 87 0.18 15.42 -10.00
C PRO A 87 1.47 16.24 -9.84
N ASN A 88 2.46 15.96 -10.68
CA ASN A 88 3.69 16.76 -10.73
C ASN A 88 3.38 18.25 -10.95
N ASN A 89 4.22 19.11 -10.38
CA ASN A 89 4.18 20.57 -10.54
C ASN A 89 2.95 21.27 -9.93
N VAL A 90 2.20 20.62 -9.04
CA VAL A 90 1.15 21.28 -8.25
C VAL A 90 1.62 21.35 -6.80
N GLU A 91 1.52 22.52 -6.17
CA GLU A 91 2.14 22.78 -4.87
C GLU A 91 1.20 22.53 -3.69
N ASN A 92 -0.12 22.68 -3.86
CA ASN A 92 -1.06 22.68 -2.74
C ASN A 92 -2.24 21.73 -2.93
N LEU A 93 -2.63 21.05 -1.85
CA LEU A 93 -3.79 20.15 -1.82
C LEU A 93 -4.73 20.48 -0.67
N VAL A 94 -6.03 20.51 -0.96
CA VAL A 94 -7.10 20.58 0.04
C VAL A 94 -8.09 19.43 -0.17
N VAL A 95 -8.22 18.57 0.85
CA VAL A 95 -9.18 17.44 0.87
C VAL A 95 -10.19 17.60 2.00
N THR A 96 -11.48 17.56 1.65
CA THR A 96 -12.54 18.04 2.56
C THR A 96 -13.47 16.98 3.16
N ASN A 97 -13.68 15.81 2.53
CA ASN A 97 -14.48 14.75 3.19
C ASN A 97 -13.62 13.88 4.11
N ALA A 98 -14.31 13.30 5.09
CA ALA A 98 -13.78 12.32 6.03
C ALA A 98 -13.27 11.03 5.36
N HIS A 99 -12.36 10.34 6.04
CA HIS A 99 -11.85 9.00 5.67
C HIS A 99 -11.24 8.93 4.26
N ASN A 100 -10.59 10.03 3.86
CA ASN A 100 -9.86 10.12 2.60
C ASN A 100 -8.35 10.19 2.84
N TYR A 101 -7.59 9.92 1.78
CA TYR A 101 -6.18 10.28 1.74
C TYR A 101 -5.93 11.62 1.03
N ALA A 102 -4.87 12.31 1.44
CA ALA A 102 -4.35 13.53 0.83
C ALA A 102 -2.84 13.37 0.66
N PHE A 103 -2.41 13.01 -0.54
CA PHE A 103 -1.01 12.72 -0.86
C PHE A 103 -0.41 13.81 -1.74
N GLY A 104 0.82 14.23 -1.41
CA GLY A 104 1.58 15.19 -2.17
C GLY A 104 2.34 14.57 -3.34
N ASN A 105 3.42 15.24 -3.75
CA ASN A 105 4.29 14.85 -4.85
C ASN A 105 5.77 15.02 -4.45
N ALA A 106 6.66 15.32 -5.40
CA ALA A 106 8.10 15.47 -5.14
C ALA A 106 8.54 16.92 -4.79
N LEU A 107 7.58 17.84 -4.62
CA LEU A 107 7.82 19.24 -4.26
C LEU A 107 7.52 19.46 -2.77
N ASP A 108 8.02 20.56 -2.22
CA ASP A 108 7.55 21.07 -0.93
C ASP A 108 6.07 21.51 -1.05
N ASN A 109 5.15 20.73 -0.49
CA ASN A 109 3.71 20.91 -0.59
C ASN A 109 3.07 21.53 0.67
N ILE A 110 1.97 22.26 0.47
CA ILE A 110 1.02 22.56 1.55
C ILE A 110 -0.20 21.66 1.40
N ILE A 111 -0.40 20.74 2.35
CA ILE A 111 -1.52 19.82 2.34
C ILE A 111 -2.44 20.12 3.52
N THR A 112 -3.69 20.45 3.23
CA THR A 112 -4.72 20.67 4.25
C THR A 112 -5.82 19.63 4.12
N ALA A 113 -6.03 18.85 5.17
CA ALA A 113 -7.12 17.90 5.24
C ALA A 113 -8.12 18.39 6.29
N THR A 114 -9.38 18.65 5.91
CA THR A 114 -10.38 19.33 6.76
C THR A 114 -11.57 18.44 7.14
N GLY A 115 -11.48 17.14 6.91
CA GLY A 115 -12.56 16.17 7.07
C GLY A 115 -12.24 15.19 8.19
N GLY A 116 -13.24 14.48 8.72
CA GLY A 116 -12.97 13.53 9.81
C GLY A 116 -11.98 12.41 9.44
N GLY A 117 -10.86 12.27 10.14
CA GLY A 117 -10.04 11.05 10.18
C GLY A 117 -9.46 10.65 8.83
N GLN A 118 -8.41 11.35 8.41
CA GLN A 118 -7.80 11.32 7.09
C GLN A 118 -6.37 10.77 7.15
N THR A 119 -5.85 10.32 6.01
CA THR A 119 -4.45 9.89 5.88
C THR A 119 -3.69 10.91 5.04
N ILE A 120 -2.67 11.54 5.62
CA ILE A 120 -1.96 12.66 5.02
C ILE A 120 -0.52 12.24 4.82
N ASP A 121 -0.01 12.42 3.61
CA ASP A 121 1.38 12.14 3.26
C ASP A 121 1.91 13.24 2.35
N GLY A 122 3.03 13.85 2.74
CA GLY A 122 3.65 14.95 1.99
C GLY A 122 4.22 14.51 0.64
N GLY A 123 4.57 13.23 0.49
CA GLY A 123 5.43 12.84 -0.63
C GLY A 123 6.89 13.10 -0.28
N ALA A 124 7.69 13.49 -1.27
CA ALA A 124 9.07 13.92 -1.05
C ALA A 124 9.13 15.44 -1.08
N GLY A 125 9.96 16.05 -0.24
CA GLY A 125 9.98 17.49 -0.06
C GLY A 125 10.10 17.84 1.41
N ASN A 126 9.97 19.12 1.75
CA ASN A 126 9.88 19.58 3.13
C ASN A 126 8.50 20.21 3.30
N ASP A 127 7.54 19.39 3.69
CA ASP A 127 6.12 19.68 3.54
C ASP A 127 5.53 20.40 4.75
N VAL A 128 4.37 21.01 4.53
CA VAL A 128 3.50 21.50 5.59
C VAL A 128 2.17 20.76 5.55
N LEU A 129 2.00 19.87 6.53
CA LEU A 129 0.81 19.06 6.70
C LEU A 129 -0.10 19.70 7.75
N ILE A 130 -1.36 19.93 7.42
CA ILE A 130 -2.27 20.72 8.25
C ILE A 130 -3.52 19.88 8.53
N ASP A 131 -3.75 19.57 9.81
CA ASP A 131 -5.09 19.21 10.29
C ASP A 131 -5.96 20.48 10.24
N GLY A 132 -6.90 20.49 9.29
CA GLY A 132 -7.89 21.53 9.08
C GLY A 132 -9.12 21.40 9.97
N GLY A 133 -9.21 20.32 10.75
CA GLY A 133 -10.11 20.09 11.86
C GLY A 133 -10.96 18.84 11.73
N GLY A 134 -10.89 17.98 12.76
CA GLY A 134 -11.90 16.98 13.10
C GLY A 134 -11.50 15.54 12.77
N GLY A 135 -11.94 14.59 13.61
CA GLY A 135 -11.56 13.18 13.46
C GLY A 135 -10.13 12.90 13.93
N ALA A 136 -9.68 11.65 13.78
CA ALA A 136 -8.36 11.18 14.18
C ALA A 136 -7.52 10.95 12.92
N ASP A 137 -6.60 11.86 12.63
CA ASP A 137 -5.83 11.84 11.40
C ASP A 137 -4.54 11.02 11.54
N ILE A 138 -4.04 10.50 10.43
CA ILE A 138 -2.76 9.78 10.34
C ILE A 138 -1.84 10.56 9.40
N PHE A 139 -0.74 11.08 9.94
CA PHE A 139 0.33 11.70 9.16
C PHE A 139 1.41 10.66 8.89
N ILE A 140 1.69 10.37 7.64
CA ILE A 140 2.74 9.43 7.23
C ILE A 140 4.02 10.22 6.97
N ILE A 141 5.11 9.81 7.63
CA ILE A 141 6.43 10.40 7.48
C ILE A 141 7.39 9.25 7.17
N ALA A 142 7.87 9.21 5.93
CA ALA A 142 8.75 8.16 5.44
C ALA A 142 10.20 8.64 5.36
N LYS A 143 11.14 7.74 5.61
CA LYS A 143 12.58 8.02 5.52
C LYS A 143 13.01 8.34 4.10
N GLY A 144 13.80 9.40 3.94
CA GLY A 144 14.30 9.87 2.65
C GLY A 144 13.36 10.82 1.93
N ASN A 145 12.18 11.08 2.49
CA ASN A 145 11.21 11.99 1.92
C ASN A 145 11.40 13.45 2.37
N GLY A 146 12.32 13.74 3.30
CA GLY A 146 12.65 15.10 3.71
C GLY A 146 12.16 15.45 5.12
N SER A 147 11.92 16.74 5.38
CA SER A 147 11.62 17.25 6.73
C SER A 147 10.32 18.05 6.77
N ASP A 148 9.33 17.47 7.45
CA ASP A 148 7.97 17.99 7.41
C ASP A 148 7.59 18.74 8.68
N SER A 149 6.59 19.59 8.56
CA SER A 149 5.95 20.24 9.68
C SER A 149 4.47 19.93 9.74
N ILE A 150 3.98 19.60 10.94
CA ILE A 150 2.57 19.36 11.20
C ILE A 150 2.00 20.55 11.97
N LEU A 151 0.92 21.13 11.44
CA LEU A 151 0.13 22.16 12.08
C LEU A 151 -1.16 21.56 12.62
N ASN A 152 -1.55 22.05 13.81
CA ASN A 152 -2.79 21.70 14.51
C ASN A 152 -2.90 20.23 14.95
N PHE A 153 -1.80 19.50 15.09
CA PHE A 153 -1.79 18.12 15.57
C PHE A 153 -2.61 17.93 16.86
N ALA A 154 -3.71 17.19 16.77
CA ALA A 154 -4.65 16.93 17.83
C ALA A 154 -4.24 15.72 18.68
N SER A 155 -4.81 15.60 19.89
CA SER A 155 -4.47 14.51 20.82
C SER A 155 -4.86 13.11 20.33
N ASN A 156 -5.80 13.04 19.39
CA ASN A 156 -6.31 11.82 18.80
C ASN A 156 -5.69 11.53 17.42
N ASP A 157 -4.82 12.39 16.92
CA ASP A 157 -4.07 12.14 15.69
C ASP A 157 -2.90 11.19 15.97
N ALA A 158 -2.37 10.62 14.90
CA ALA A 158 -1.20 9.77 14.94
C ALA A 158 -0.20 10.15 13.83
N VAL A 159 1.07 9.91 14.10
CA VAL A 159 2.15 9.93 13.12
C VAL A 159 2.62 8.51 12.89
N ARG A 160 2.65 8.09 11.63
CA ARG A 160 3.28 6.87 11.18
C ARG A 160 4.72 7.18 10.75
N LEU A 161 5.69 6.52 11.38
CA LEU A 161 7.11 6.71 11.11
C LEU A 161 7.67 5.50 10.36
N ASP A 162 7.91 5.67 9.05
CA ASP A 162 8.30 4.57 8.16
C ASP A 162 9.80 4.60 7.89
N GLY A 163 10.49 3.50 8.17
CA GLY A 163 11.92 3.32 7.84
C GLY A 163 12.94 4.00 8.77
N TYR A 164 12.50 4.70 9.83
CA TYR A 164 13.39 5.40 10.78
C TYR A 164 13.98 4.53 11.90
N GLY A 165 13.50 3.29 12.05
CA GLY A 165 14.02 2.33 13.05
C GLY A 165 13.54 2.57 14.48
N PHE A 166 12.55 3.45 14.69
CA PHE A 166 11.88 3.59 15.98
C PHE A 166 10.95 2.40 16.23
N THR A 167 11.18 1.64 17.31
CA THR A 167 10.31 0.51 17.72
C THR A 167 9.59 0.75 19.04
N SER A 168 9.78 1.92 19.68
CA SER A 168 9.08 2.28 20.91
C SER A 168 8.88 3.78 21.06
N PHE A 169 7.81 4.18 21.76
CA PHE A 169 7.57 5.58 22.10
C PHE A 169 8.70 6.18 22.97
N ALA A 170 9.36 5.38 23.81
CA ALA A 170 10.50 5.85 24.59
C ALA A 170 11.64 6.33 23.68
N ALA A 171 11.97 5.56 22.62
CA ALA A 171 12.98 5.95 21.65
C ALA A 171 12.58 7.22 20.86
N VAL A 172 11.30 7.34 20.51
CA VAL A 172 10.74 8.54 19.85
C VAL A 172 10.85 9.76 20.77
N HIS A 173 10.42 9.62 22.03
CA HIS A 173 10.45 10.68 23.03
C HIS A 173 11.88 11.16 23.32
N ASP A 174 12.84 10.24 23.43
CA ASP A 174 14.26 10.58 23.63
C ASP A 174 14.88 11.35 22.45
N ALA A 175 14.28 11.23 21.26
CA ALA A 175 14.66 11.97 20.06
C ALA A 175 13.95 13.33 19.89
N MET A 176 13.04 13.69 20.80
CA MET A 176 12.34 14.98 20.77
C MET A 176 13.11 16.09 21.47
N MET A 177 13.00 17.30 20.91
CA MET A 177 13.51 18.53 21.49
C MET A 177 12.44 19.62 21.45
N GLN A 178 12.24 20.31 22.58
CA GLN A 178 11.39 21.50 22.62
C GLN A 178 12.13 22.67 21.96
N ALA A 179 11.57 23.23 20.90
CA ALA A 179 12.09 24.37 20.14
C ALA A 179 11.12 25.55 20.21
N GLY A 180 11.22 26.35 21.28
CA GLY A 180 10.26 27.43 21.54
C GLY A 180 8.84 26.86 21.71
N PRO A 181 7.83 27.32 20.93
CA PRO A 181 6.47 26.80 21.00
C PRO A 181 6.29 25.45 20.26
N ASN A 182 7.30 24.92 19.59
CA ASN A 182 7.22 23.73 18.75
C ASN A 182 7.99 22.56 19.38
N VAL A 183 7.65 21.34 18.97
CA VAL A 183 8.45 20.13 19.24
C VAL A 183 9.12 19.71 17.93
N VAL A 184 10.42 19.44 17.97
CA VAL A 184 11.18 18.89 16.86
C VAL A 184 11.58 17.47 17.22
N LEU A 185 11.13 16.50 16.43
CA LEU A 185 11.58 15.11 16.48
C LEU A 185 12.74 14.94 15.50
N ASN A 186 13.91 14.53 16.01
CA ASN A 186 15.05 14.19 15.17
C ASN A 186 14.87 12.77 14.62
N LEU A 187 14.72 12.64 13.31
CA LEU A 187 14.51 11.37 12.63
C LEU A 187 15.83 10.69 12.23
N GLY A 188 16.96 11.40 12.37
CA GLY A 188 18.27 10.94 11.90
C GLY A 188 18.51 11.28 10.43
N SER A 189 19.73 11.01 9.95
CA SER A 189 20.16 11.30 8.56
C SER A 189 19.99 12.75 8.07
N GLY A 190 19.73 13.70 8.97
CA GLY A 190 19.47 15.11 8.65
C GLY A 190 17.98 15.45 8.51
N GLU A 191 17.08 14.48 8.67
CA GLU A 191 15.63 14.67 8.61
C GLU A 191 15.05 14.98 9.99
N ILE A 192 14.01 15.83 10.02
CA ILE A 192 13.26 16.17 11.22
C ILE A 192 11.76 16.19 10.94
N LEU A 193 10.97 15.97 11.99
CA LEU A 193 9.54 16.27 11.99
C LEU A 193 9.26 17.37 13.02
N GLU A 194 8.65 18.47 12.59
CA GLU A 194 8.29 19.57 13.47
C GLU A 194 6.79 19.59 13.77
N PHE A 195 6.41 19.43 15.03
CA PHE A 195 5.05 19.68 15.50
C PHE A 195 4.91 21.13 15.94
N LYS A 196 4.13 21.93 15.23
CA LYS A 196 3.93 23.35 15.55
C LYS A 196 3.02 23.52 16.78
N ASN A 197 3.36 24.50 17.63
CA ASN A 197 2.51 24.97 18.73
C ASN A 197 2.11 23.88 19.75
N THR A 198 2.97 22.89 19.97
CA THR A 198 2.77 21.84 20.97
C THR A 198 3.97 21.71 21.90
N THR A 199 3.79 20.91 22.94
CA THR A 199 4.83 20.62 23.93
C THR A 199 5.01 19.12 24.06
N ILE A 200 6.23 18.68 24.40
CA ILE A 200 6.57 17.25 24.46
C ILE A 200 5.60 16.47 25.37
N ASP A 201 5.17 17.05 26.49
CA ASP A 201 4.25 16.44 27.45
C ASP A 201 2.84 16.17 26.90
N LYS A 202 2.47 16.81 25.78
CA LYS A 202 1.19 16.57 25.10
C LYS A 202 1.23 15.40 24.12
N LEU A 203 2.42 14.98 23.70
CA LEU A 203 2.58 13.85 22.79
C LEU A 203 2.60 12.55 23.61
N GLN A 204 1.77 11.61 23.20
CA GLN A 204 1.48 10.38 23.94
C GLN A 204 1.81 9.15 23.08
N PRO A 205 1.96 7.95 23.68
CA PRO A 205 2.27 6.73 22.92
C PRO A 205 1.29 6.43 21.78
N ASN A 206 0.00 6.74 21.95
CA ASN A 206 -1.02 6.53 20.92
C ASN A 206 -0.91 7.51 19.74
N ASN A 207 -0.11 8.58 19.86
CA ASN A 207 0.17 9.49 18.75
C ASN A 207 1.23 8.94 17.77
N PHE A 208 1.79 7.76 18.01
CA PHE A 208 2.85 7.19 17.17
C PHE A 208 2.51 5.77 16.75
N GLN A 209 2.34 5.58 15.44
CA GLN A 209 2.28 4.27 14.80
C GLN A 209 3.69 3.89 14.38
N LEU A 210 4.22 2.84 15.00
CA LEU A 210 5.60 2.37 14.80
C LEU A 210 5.59 0.98 14.16
N PRO A 211 6.68 0.59 13.47
CA PRO A 211 6.83 -0.75 12.94
C PRO A 211 6.71 -1.82 14.03
N ILE A 212 6.22 -2.99 13.65
CA ILE A 212 6.07 -4.14 14.54
C ILE A 212 7.43 -4.49 15.17
N ASP A 213 7.45 -4.61 16.50
CA ASP A 213 8.64 -5.03 17.22
C ASP A 213 8.81 -6.55 17.14
N LYS A 214 9.79 -6.98 16.33
CA LYS A 214 10.11 -8.40 16.13
C LYS A 214 11.08 -8.97 17.17
N SER A 215 11.54 -8.18 18.15
CA SER A 215 12.57 -8.61 19.10
C SER A 215 12.14 -9.77 20.01
N GLY A 216 10.84 -9.98 20.20
CA GLY A 216 10.25 -11.11 20.93
C GLY A 216 9.64 -12.18 20.01
N MET A 217 10.07 -12.23 18.75
CA MET A 217 9.63 -13.22 17.78
C MET A 217 10.82 -14.08 17.33
N THR A 218 10.55 -15.36 17.04
CA THR A 218 11.57 -16.30 16.54
C THR A 218 11.32 -16.58 15.05
N LEU A 219 12.32 -16.33 14.21
CA LEU A 219 12.25 -16.65 12.77
C LEU A 219 12.02 -18.17 12.59
N SER A 220 10.90 -18.53 11.99
CA SER A 220 10.46 -19.92 11.80
C SER A 220 10.48 -20.37 10.34
N PHE A 221 10.40 -19.43 9.41
CA PHE A 221 10.61 -19.63 7.97
C PHE A 221 11.38 -18.45 7.39
N SER A 222 12.28 -18.74 6.46
CA SER A 222 12.93 -17.71 5.66
C SER A 222 13.34 -18.23 4.29
N ASP A 223 13.01 -17.48 3.25
CA ASP A 223 13.64 -17.60 1.94
C ASP A 223 14.07 -16.21 1.46
N GLU A 224 15.38 -16.04 1.26
CA GLU A 224 16.01 -14.83 0.73
C GLU A 224 16.15 -14.89 -0.80
N PHE A 225 15.57 -15.91 -1.44
CA PHE A 225 15.62 -16.15 -2.88
C PHE A 225 17.00 -16.03 -3.53
N ASN A 226 18.07 -16.36 -2.81
CA ASN A 226 19.41 -16.53 -3.39
C ASN A 226 19.44 -17.66 -4.44
N THR A 227 18.55 -18.64 -4.27
CA THR A 227 18.22 -19.71 -5.23
C THR A 227 16.76 -20.11 -5.02
N LEU A 228 16.05 -20.53 -6.08
CA LEU A 228 14.70 -21.07 -5.93
C LEU A 228 14.73 -22.59 -5.65
N ASN A 229 14.38 -22.99 -4.42
CA ASN A 229 14.35 -24.39 -3.99
C ASN A 229 12.99 -25.06 -4.27
N LEU A 230 12.80 -25.52 -5.50
CA LEU A 230 11.56 -26.18 -5.91
C LEU A 230 11.44 -27.62 -5.37
N HIS A 231 10.25 -27.95 -4.91
CA HIS A 231 9.90 -29.27 -4.40
C HIS A 231 9.90 -30.31 -5.52
N ASN A 232 10.52 -31.45 -5.24
CA ASN A 232 10.68 -32.58 -6.15
C ASN A 232 10.72 -33.89 -5.35
N SER A 233 11.09 -35.01 -5.99
CA SER A 233 11.14 -36.32 -5.33
C SER A 233 12.12 -36.43 -4.14
N GLN A 234 13.02 -35.46 -3.97
CA GLN A 234 14.00 -35.35 -2.89
C GLN A 234 13.60 -34.33 -1.82
N GLY A 235 12.44 -33.68 -1.96
CA GLY A 235 11.99 -32.56 -1.13
C GLY A 235 12.32 -31.20 -1.76
N GLY A 236 12.02 -30.13 -1.02
CA GLY A 236 12.21 -28.73 -1.43
C GLY A 236 11.33 -27.79 -0.61
N THR A 237 11.39 -26.50 -0.90
CA THR A 237 10.62 -25.49 -0.16
C THR A 237 9.30 -25.19 -0.85
N TRP A 238 9.31 -25.02 -2.17
CA TRP A 238 8.17 -24.50 -2.90
C TRP A 238 7.62 -25.49 -3.91
N ASP A 239 6.35 -25.86 -3.78
CA ASP A 239 5.59 -26.49 -4.86
C ASP A 239 5.10 -25.41 -5.83
N THR A 240 5.07 -25.74 -7.13
CA THR A 240 4.66 -24.80 -8.20
C THR A 240 3.21 -24.96 -8.64
N ASN A 241 2.42 -25.69 -7.85
CA ASN A 241 1.05 -26.09 -8.19
C ASN A 241 0.28 -26.35 -6.89
N PHE A 242 -1.04 -26.21 -6.93
CA PHE A 242 -1.86 -26.65 -5.81
C PHE A 242 -1.73 -28.17 -5.63
N TRP A 243 -1.83 -28.67 -4.39
CA TRP A 243 -1.80 -30.11 -4.12
C TRP A 243 -2.94 -30.88 -4.79
N TRP A 244 -4.02 -30.19 -5.15
CA TRP A 244 -5.15 -30.71 -5.95
C TRP A 244 -5.07 -30.37 -7.45
N GLY A 245 -4.01 -29.70 -7.88
CA GLY A 245 -3.80 -29.30 -9.27
C GLY A 245 -3.63 -30.48 -10.21
N ALA A 246 -3.87 -30.25 -11.50
CA ALA A 246 -3.57 -31.25 -12.51
C ALA A 246 -2.05 -31.31 -12.74
N ALA A 247 -1.55 -32.43 -13.28
CA ALA A 247 -0.11 -32.60 -13.52
C ALA A 247 0.48 -31.55 -14.48
N ASN A 248 -0.34 -30.93 -15.34
CA ASN A 248 0.09 -29.88 -16.25
C ASN A 248 -0.01 -28.46 -15.65
N GLY A 249 -0.41 -28.32 -14.38
CA GLY A 249 -0.65 -27.04 -13.70
C GLY A 249 -2.09 -26.85 -13.24
N SER A 250 -2.48 -25.61 -12.99
CA SER A 250 -3.79 -25.28 -12.44
C SER A 250 -4.21 -23.83 -12.65
N THR A 251 -5.42 -23.49 -12.22
CA THR A 251 -6.01 -22.14 -12.20
C THR A 251 -7.23 -22.18 -11.27
N LEU A 252 -7.62 -21.06 -10.67
CA LEU A 252 -8.84 -21.00 -9.86
C LEU A 252 -10.03 -20.59 -10.73
N VAL A 253 -10.64 -21.58 -11.38
CA VAL A 253 -11.77 -21.38 -12.33
C VAL A 253 -12.94 -20.60 -11.71
N ARG A 254 -13.21 -20.77 -10.40
CA ARG A 254 -14.30 -20.06 -9.71
C ARG A 254 -14.05 -18.56 -9.57
N ASN A 255 -12.80 -18.13 -9.65
CA ASN A 255 -12.39 -16.73 -9.60
C ASN A 255 -12.44 -16.06 -10.99
N ASN A 256 -12.73 -16.82 -12.06
CA ASN A 256 -12.64 -16.37 -13.45
C ASN A 256 -11.23 -15.90 -13.85
N GLU A 257 -10.20 -16.52 -13.27
CA GLU A 257 -8.81 -16.36 -13.67
C GLU A 257 -8.56 -16.83 -15.11
N LEU A 258 -7.62 -16.20 -15.78
CA LEU A 258 -7.34 -16.34 -17.22
C LEU A 258 -5.94 -16.93 -17.50
N GLN A 259 -5.09 -17.03 -16.48
CA GLN A 259 -3.80 -17.70 -16.51
C GLN A 259 -3.93 -19.18 -16.19
N TRP A 260 -3.01 -19.96 -16.75
CA TRP A 260 -2.65 -21.27 -16.25
C TRP A 260 -1.33 -21.16 -15.48
N TYR A 261 -1.35 -21.50 -14.19
CA TYR A 261 -0.14 -21.63 -13.39
C TYR A 261 0.65 -22.83 -13.89
N ILE A 262 1.89 -22.59 -14.31
CA ILE A 262 2.75 -23.64 -14.85
C ILE A 262 3.39 -24.42 -13.71
N ASP A 263 3.16 -25.72 -13.70
CA ASP A 263 3.91 -26.65 -12.86
C ASP A 263 5.31 -26.86 -13.46
N ALA A 264 6.35 -26.46 -12.73
CA ALA A 264 7.74 -26.56 -13.17
C ALA A 264 8.20 -28.02 -13.36
N ASN A 265 7.52 -28.98 -12.72
CA ASN A 265 7.81 -30.40 -12.86
C ASN A 265 7.15 -31.04 -14.10
N TYR A 266 6.28 -30.31 -14.81
CA TYR A 266 5.62 -30.81 -16.02
C TYR A 266 6.49 -30.65 -17.27
N ALA A 267 7.18 -31.74 -17.65
CA ALA A 267 8.14 -31.72 -18.76
C ALA A 267 7.62 -31.11 -20.09
N PRO A 268 6.35 -31.32 -20.52
CA PRO A 268 5.86 -30.73 -21.77
C PRO A 268 5.83 -29.20 -21.80
N THR A 269 5.73 -28.52 -20.65
CA THR A 269 5.77 -27.05 -20.56
C THR A 269 7.12 -26.51 -20.07
N SER A 270 8.16 -27.33 -20.08
CA SER A 270 9.51 -26.97 -19.59
C SER A 270 10.18 -25.79 -20.29
N SER A 271 9.67 -25.37 -21.46
CA SER A 271 10.13 -24.15 -22.15
C SER A 271 9.50 -22.87 -21.63
N VAL A 272 8.54 -22.96 -20.71
CA VAL A 272 7.91 -21.81 -20.05
C VAL A 272 8.56 -21.64 -18.68
N HIS A 273 9.11 -20.44 -18.43
CA HIS A 273 9.83 -20.13 -17.21
C HIS A 273 9.10 -19.01 -16.47
N PRO A 274 8.03 -19.31 -15.72
CA PRO A 274 7.32 -18.29 -14.95
C PRO A 274 8.15 -17.77 -13.77
N PHE A 275 9.21 -18.49 -13.38
CA PHE A 275 10.09 -18.12 -12.28
C PHE A 275 11.51 -17.86 -12.77
N SER A 276 12.13 -16.81 -12.25
CA SER A 276 13.56 -16.55 -12.39
C SER A 276 14.11 -15.96 -11.10
N VAL A 277 15.40 -16.15 -10.85
CA VAL A 277 16.10 -15.55 -9.71
C VAL A 277 17.31 -14.79 -10.24
N ASP A 278 17.41 -13.51 -9.91
CA ASP A 278 18.56 -12.67 -10.21
C ASP A 278 18.93 -11.83 -8.98
N ASN A 279 20.20 -11.88 -8.57
CA ASN A 279 20.74 -11.10 -7.46
C ASN A 279 19.92 -11.16 -6.15
N GLY A 280 19.41 -12.35 -5.80
CA GLY A 280 18.61 -12.56 -4.58
C GLY A 280 17.14 -12.20 -4.74
N VAL A 281 16.69 -11.82 -5.94
CA VAL A 281 15.29 -11.45 -6.19
C VAL A 281 14.62 -12.53 -7.04
N LEU A 282 13.57 -13.15 -6.51
CA LEU A 282 12.65 -13.98 -7.27
C LEU A 282 11.76 -13.08 -8.14
N THR A 283 11.57 -13.44 -9.40
CA THR A 283 10.56 -12.83 -10.28
C THR A 283 9.55 -13.89 -10.71
N ILE A 284 8.26 -13.66 -10.40
CA ILE A 284 7.12 -14.37 -10.97
C ILE A 284 6.61 -13.59 -12.18
N THR A 285 6.57 -14.22 -13.35
CA THR A 285 6.17 -13.58 -14.61
C THR A 285 4.84 -14.15 -15.12
N ALA A 286 3.87 -13.27 -15.33
CA ALA A 286 2.66 -13.54 -16.09
C ALA A 286 2.80 -13.02 -17.52
N ALA A 287 2.54 -13.88 -18.50
CA ALA A 287 2.72 -13.57 -19.92
C ALA A 287 1.69 -14.28 -20.80
N GLN A 288 1.56 -13.82 -22.05
CA GLN A 288 0.75 -14.50 -23.05
C GLN A 288 1.33 -15.88 -23.39
N ALA A 289 0.48 -16.91 -23.44
CA ALA A 289 0.87 -18.25 -23.84
C ALA A 289 1.16 -18.31 -25.35
N SER A 290 2.28 -18.93 -25.73
CA SER A 290 2.61 -19.15 -27.14
C SER A 290 1.69 -20.20 -27.78
N ALA A 291 1.56 -20.16 -29.10
CA ALA A 291 0.66 -21.06 -29.84
C ALA A 291 0.95 -22.55 -29.59
N ASP A 292 2.22 -22.91 -29.37
CA ASP A 292 2.64 -24.29 -29.10
C ASP A 292 2.37 -24.71 -27.65
N ILE A 293 2.27 -23.76 -26.72
CA ILE A 293 2.01 -24.02 -25.30
C ILE A 293 0.51 -24.14 -25.02
N LYS A 294 -0.34 -23.34 -25.67
CA LYS A 294 -1.80 -23.34 -25.44
C LYS A 294 -2.43 -24.74 -25.39
N PRO A 295 -2.16 -25.67 -26.33
CA PRO A 295 -2.74 -27.02 -26.28
C PRO A 295 -2.32 -27.85 -25.06
N LEU A 296 -1.21 -27.51 -24.41
CA LEU A 296 -0.66 -28.20 -23.24
C LEU A 296 -1.24 -27.66 -21.92
N ILE A 297 -1.81 -26.46 -21.94
CA ILE A 297 -2.36 -25.75 -20.78
C ILE A 297 -3.87 -25.53 -20.90
N ASN A 298 -4.58 -26.51 -21.47
CA ASN A 298 -6.04 -26.46 -21.66
C ASN A 298 -6.54 -25.25 -22.48
N ASN A 299 -5.71 -24.74 -23.39
CA ASN A 299 -5.95 -23.56 -24.23
C ASN A 299 -6.17 -22.25 -23.47
N TYR A 300 -5.63 -22.13 -22.26
CA TYR A 300 -5.57 -20.85 -21.55
C TYR A 300 -4.71 -19.84 -22.31
N GLU A 301 -5.11 -18.57 -22.23
CA GLU A 301 -4.48 -17.48 -22.99
C GLU A 301 -3.18 -16.98 -22.36
N TYR A 302 -3.02 -17.16 -21.06
CA TYR A 302 -1.87 -16.68 -20.29
C TYR A 302 -1.22 -17.81 -19.49
N THR A 303 0.08 -17.67 -19.23
CA THR A 303 0.84 -18.49 -18.28
C THR A 303 1.29 -17.61 -17.13
N SER A 304 1.34 -18.16 -15.92
CA SER A 304 1.91 -17.50 -14.74
C SER A 304 2.52 -18.51 -13.77
N GLY A 305 2.95 -18.04 -12.60
CA GLY A 305 3.50 -18.85 -11.51
C GLY A 305 2.72 -18.71 -10.21
N LEU A 306 2.66 -19.82 -9.47
CA LEU A 306 2.22 -19.96 -8.09
C LEU A 306 3.34 -20.68 -7.35
N LEU A 307 3.73 -20.21 -6.18
CA LEU A 307 4.57 -20.95 -5.23
C LEU A 307 3.79 -21.17 -3.94
N THR A 308 3.85 -22.38 -3.39
CA THR A 308 3.22 -22.72 -2.11
C THR A 308 4.14 -23.56 -1.24
N THR A 309 4.05 -23.37 0.08
CA THR A 309 4.80 -24.15 1.08
C THR A 309 4.03 -25.37 1.60
N HIS A 310 2.94 -25.79 0.94
CA HIS A 310 2.04 -26.85 1.41
C HIS A 310 2.75 -28.10 1.96
N ASP A 311 3.73 -28.64 1.22
CA ASP A 311 4.44 -29.86 1.63
C ASP A 311 5.66 -29.61 2.54
N SER A 312 6.03 -28.35 2.80
CA SER A 312 7.30 -27.98 3.44
C SER A 312 7.16 -27.18 4.74
N PHE A 313 6.17 -26.29 4.83
CA PHE A 313 5.98 -25.40 5.97
C PHE A 313 4.52 -24.97 6.15
N SER A 314 4.02 -25.14 7.37
CA SER A 314 2.78 -24.57 7.86
C SER A 314 2.98 -24.09 9.30
N GLN A 315 2.20 -23.10 9.73
CA GLN A 315 2.24 -22.59 11.09
C GLN A 315 0.86 -22.09 11.53
N THR A 316 0.56 -22.20 12.82
CA THR A 316 -0.58 -21.51 13.44
C THR A 316 -0.09 -20.25 14.14
N TYR A 317 -0.71 -19.11 13.86
CA TYR A 317 -0.33 -17.79 14.41
C TYR A 317 1.09 -17.38 14.00
N GLY A 318 1.48 -16.15 14.33
CA GLY A 318 2.80 -15.61 13.98
C GLY A 318 2.72 -14.33 13.18
N TYR A 319 3.89 -13.85 12.77
CA TYR A 319 4.02 -12.76 11.82
C TYR A 319 4.51 -13.33 10.48
N PHE A 320 3.81 -13.03 9.40
CA PHE A 320 4.16 -13.44 8.04
C PHE A 320 4.43 -12.19 7.24
N GLU A 321 5.52 -12.14 6.50
CA GLU A 321 5.85 -11.01 5.66
C GLU A 321 6.50 -11.41 4.35
N MET A 322 6.27 -10.56 3.35
CA MET A 322 6.89 -10.63 2.04
C MET A 322 7.37 -9.23 1.67
N ARG A 323 8.62 -9.11 1.23
CA ARG A 323 9.12 -7.88 0.62
C ARG A 323 9.09 -8.00 -0.90
N ALA A 324 8.25 -7.19 -1.56
CA ALA A 324 7.99 -7.32 -2.99
C ALA A 324 7.78 -5.98 -3.70
N ASP A 325 8.06 -5.99 -5.00
CA ASP A 325 7.72 -4.97 -6.01
C ASP A 325 6.60 -5.55 -6.89
N LEU A 326 5.43 -4.91 -6.86
CA LEU A 326 4.20 -5.44 -7.44
C LEU A 326 3.95 -4.90 -8.86
N PRO A 327 3.38 -5.71 -9.78
CA PRO A 327 3.07 -5.23 -11.12
C PRO A 327 1.84 -4.32 -11.14
N GLU A 328 1.94 -3.23 -11.92
CA GLU A 328 0.85 -2.29 -12.20
C GLU A 328 0.16 -2.56 -13.56
N ASN A 329 0.47 -3.68 -14.20
CA ASN A 329 -0.14 -4.06 -15.46
C ASN A 329 -1.65 -4.32 -15.24
N ALA A 330 -2.50 -3.67 -16.02
CA ALA A 330 -3.94 -3.90 -15.94
C ALA A 330 -4.29 -5.38 -16.16
N GLY A 331 -5.12 -5.93 -15.27
CA GLY A 331 -5.50 -7.34 -15.28
C GLY A 331 -4.53 -8.28 -14.57
N ALA A 332 -3.38 -7.80 -14.09
CA ALA A 332 -2.54 -8.54 -13.14
C ALA A 332 -3.14 -8.51 -11.73
N TRP A 333 -3.01 -9.61 -10.99
CA TRP A 333 -3.52 -9.77 -9.63
C TRP A 333 -2.49 -10.50 -8.77
N PRO A 334 -1.46 -9.81 -8.25
CA PRO A 334 -0.52 -10.39 -7.29
C PRO A 334 -1.19 -10.67 -5.94
N ALA A 335 -0.80 -11.77 -5.30
CA ALA A 335 -1.27 -12.14 -3.96
C ALA A 335 -0.19 -12.82 -3.11
N PHE A 336 -0.22 -12.55 -1.80
CA PHE A 336 0.47 -13.32 -0.75
C PHE A 336 -0.55 -13.68 0.34
N TRP A 337 -0.74 -14.98 0.56
CA TRP A 337 -1.91 -15.49 1.28
C TRP A 337 -1.64 -16.86 1.92
N LEU A 338 -2.55 -17.30 2.78
CA LEU A 338 -2.42 -18.52 3.57
C LEU A 338 -3.70 -19.37 3.52
N LEU A 339 -3.51 -20.70 3.47
CA LEU A 339 -4.60 -21.67 3.49
C LEU A 339 -4.38 -22.78 4.55
N PRO A 340 -5.45 -23.35 5.11
CA PRO A 340 -5.36 -24.46 6.07
C PRO A 340 -4.66 -25.69 5.51
N GLU A 341 -3.70 -26.23 6.26
CA GLU A 341 -2.99 -27.47 5.93
C GLU A 341 -3.95 -28.67 5.77
N ASP A 342 -5.09 -28.66 6.46
CA ASP A 342 -6.08 -29.74 6.37
C ASP A 342 -6.96 -29.66 5.11
N GLY A 343 -6.72 -28.68 4.23
CA GLY A 343 -7.46 -28.47 3.00
C GLY A 343 -8.87 -27.94 3.19
N SER A 344 -9.25 -27.52 4.40
CA SER A 344 -10.52 -26.83 4.62
C SER A 344 -10.54 -25.45 3.98
N TRP A 345 -11.71 -25.01 3.51
CA TRP A 345 -11.91 -23.66 3.02
C TRP A 345 -13.38 -23.24 3.15
N PRO A 346 -13.65 -22.02 3.67
CA PRO A 346 -12.80 -21.21 4.54
C PRO A 346 -12.38 -21.97 5.83
N PRO A 347 -11.36 -21.50 6.58
CA PRO A 347 -10.75 -20.17 6.54
C PRO A 347 -9.65 -19.95 5.47
N GLU A 348 -9.31 -18.69 5.20
CA GLU A 348 -8.23 -18.20 4.34
C GLU A 348 -7.77 -16.83 4.84
N LEU A 349 -6.47 -16.53 4.78
CA LEU A 349 -5.88 -15.26 5.18
C LEU A 349 -5.07 -14.63 4.05
N ASP A 350 -5.55 -13.50 3.54
CA ASP A 350 -4.88 -12.71 2.53
C ASP A 350 -4.02 -11.66 3.21
N VAL A 351 -2.70 -11.85 3.19
CA VAL A 351 -1.74 -10.88 3.74
C VAL A 351 -1.75 -9.62 2.88
N MET A 352 -1.78 -9.80 1.57
CA MET A 352 -1.94 -8.72 0.59
C MET A 352 -2.43 -9.29 -0.73
N GLU A 353 -3.40 -8.61 -1.32
CA GLU A 353 -3.67 -8.66 -2.76
C GLU A 353 -3.71 -7.24 -3.34
N MET A 354 -3.48 -7.13 -4.64
CA MET A 354 -3.63 -5.87 -5.38
C MET A 354 -4.13 -6.16 -6.80
N TYR A 355 -4.82 -5.21 -7.42
CA TYR A 355 -5.08 -5.27 -8.86
C TYR A 355 -4.17 -4.29 -9.58
N GLY A 356 -3.47 -4.73 -10.62
CA GLY A 356 -2.46 -3.89 -11.29
C GLY A 356 -3.01 -2.58 -11.84
N GLN A 357 -4.27 -2.53 -12.29
CA GLN A 357 -4.94 -1.29 -12.72
C GLN A 357 -5.41 -0.36 -11.59
N LYS A 358 -5.25 -0.79 -10.34
CA LYS A 358 -5.50 -0.01 -9.12
C LYS A 358 -4.25 -0.09 -8.23
N PRO A 359 -3.10 0.40 -8.72
CA PRO A 359 -1.91 0.43 -7.89
C PRO A 359 -2.20 1.20 -6.61
N ASN A 360 -1.44 0.88 -5.56
CA ASN A 360 -1.54 1.52 -4.25
C ASN A 360 -2.83 1.23 -3.46
N SER A 361 -3.71 0.37 -3.96
CA SER A 361 -4.93 -0.07 -3.27
C SER A 361 -4.79 -1.54 -2.85
N LEU A 362 -4.37 -1.74 -1.61
CA LEU A 362 -4.10 -3.06 -1.02
C LEU A 362 -5.39 -3.66 -0.46
N LEU A 363 -5.63 -4.92 -0.79
CA LEU A 363 -6.74 -5.71 -0.28
C LEU A 363 -6.20 -6.66 0.79
N MET A 364 -6.78 -6.60 1.98
CA MET A 364 -6.35 -7.33 3.16
C MET A 364 -7.57 -8.01 3.72
N THR A 365 -7.65 -9.34 3.59
CA THR A 365 -8.90 -10.06 3.78
C THR A 365 -8.69 -11.35 4.57
N ALA A 366 -9.70 -11.72 5.33
CA ALA A 366 -9.82 -12.96 6.08
C ALA A 366 -11.16 -13.59 5.70
N HIS A 367 -11.16 -14.74 5.03
CA HIS A 367 -12.37 -15.48 4.69
C HIS A 367 -12.67 -16.46 5.83
N THR A 368 -13.90 -16.48 6.32
CA THR A 368 -14.28 -17.28 7.50
C THR A 368 -15.66 -17.91 7.35
N MET A 369 -15.81 -19.07 7.98
CA MET A 369 -17.04 -19.83 8.18
C MET A 369 -17.53 -19.76 9.64
N GLN A 370 -17.01 -18.86 10.48
CA GLN A 370 -17.34 -18.84 11.93
C GLN A 370 -18.83 -18.68 12.24
N THR A 371 -19.58 -18.06 11.33
CA THR A 371 -21.03 -17.85 11.47
C THR A 371 -21.86 -19.01 10.91
N GLY A 372 -21.20 -20.06 10.40
CA GLY A 372 -21.80 -21.16 9.65
C GLY A 372 -22.08 -20.83 8.18
N GLN A 373 -21.70 -19.64 7.71
CA GLN A 373 -21.73 -19.22 6.30
C GLN A 373 -20.42 -18.51 5.94
N HIS A 374 -20.06 -18.51 4.65
CA HIS A 374 -18.88 -17.79 4.17
C HIS A 374 -19.10 -16.29 4.31
N THR A 375 -18.22 -15.65 5.07
CA THR A 375 -18.14 -14.21 5.27
C THR A 375 -16.69 -13.77 5.17
N THR A 376 -16.46 -12.48 4.96
CA THR A 376 -15.12 -11.89 4.97
C THR A 376 -15.01 -10.83 6.05
N VAL A 377 -13.80 -10.69 6.59
CA VAL A 377 -13.40 -9.55 7.42
C VAL A 377 -12.14 -8.99 6.79
N GLY A 378 -12.10 -7.68 6.53
CA GLY A 378 -10.97 -7.11 5.80
C GLY A 378 -11.06 -5.61 5.63
N SER A 379 -10.06 -5.05 4.98
CA SER A 379 -9.96 -3.63 4.67
C SER A 379 -9.31 -3.42 3.32
N THR A 380 -9.71 -2.35 2.63
CA THR A 380 -8.96 -1.81 1.50
C THR A 380 -8.16 -0.62 2.01
N VAL A 381 -6.83 -0.70 1.92
CA VAL A 381 -5.92 0.34 2.38
C VAL A 381 -5.30 1.01 1.17
N ASN A 382 -5.34 2.35 1.12
CA ASN A 382 -4.63 3.11 0.10
C ASN A 382 -3.31 3.63 0.68
N VAL A 383 -2.22 3.42 -0.04
CA VAL A 383 -0.86 3.86 0.31
C VAL A 383 -0.34 4.87 -0.72
N MET A 384 0.75 5.58 -0.44
CA MET A 384 1.27 6.58 -1.38
C MET A 384 1.76 5.94 -2.68
N ASP A 385 2.53 4.87 -2.55
CA ASP A 385 3.18 4.17 -3.64
C ASP A 385 3.24 2.67 -3.32
N THR A 386 3.25 1.83 -4.35
CA THR A 386 3.52 0.38 -4.30
C THR A 386 4.59 -0.03 -5.32
N ALA A 387 5.13 0.93 -6.08
CA ALA A 387 6.22 0.73 -6.98
C ALA A 387 7.54 0.55 -6.22
N GLY A 388 8.35 -0.40 -6.67
CA GLY A 388 9.54 -0.78 -5.93
C GLY A 388 9.21 -1.63 -4.71
N PHE A 389 10.22 -1.93 -3.91
CA PHE A 389 10.09 -2.96 -2.89
C PHE A 389 9.53 -2.42 -1.57
N HIS A 390 8.36 -2.91 -1.21
CA HIS A 390 7.70 -2.69 0.07
C HIS A 390 7.50 -3.99 0.83
N THR A 391 7.33 -3.89 2.15
CA THR A 391 7.09 -5.05 3.02
C THR A 391 5.62 -5.16 3.35
N TYR A 392 4.99 -6.25 2.92
CA TYR A 392 3.60 -6.59 3.19
C TYR A 392 3.58 -7.66 4.28
N GLY A 393 2.81 -7.47 5.34
CA GLY A 393 2.79 -8.43 6.44
C GLY A 393 1.48 -8.56 7.18
N LEU A 394 1.36 -9.65 7.92
CA LEU A 394 0.20 -9.99 8.74
C LEU A 394 0.69 -10.60 10.05
N LEU A 395 0.39 -9.93 11.16
CA LEU A 395 0.46 -10.52 12.49
C LEU A 395 -0.89 -11.18 12.78
N TRP A 396 -0.85 -12.51 12.88
CA TRP A 396 -1.98 -13.34 13.21
C TRP A 396 -1.81 -13.91 14.61
N THR A 397 -2.71 -13.54 15.52
CA THR A 397 -2.78 -14.05 16.89
C THR A 397 -4.12 -14.74 17.12
N PRO A 398 -4.35 -15.44 18.26
CA PRO A 398 -5.65 -15.99 18.59
C PRO A 398 -6.79 -14.95 18.62
N ASP A 399 -6.48 -13.69 18.92
CA ASP A 399 -7.47 -12.65 19.17
C ASP A 399 -7.55 -11.59 18.05
N LYS A 400 -6.43 -11.35 17.34
CA LYS A 400 -6.28 -10.24 16.40
C LYS A 400 -5.51 -10.62 15.14
N LEU A 401 -6.00 -10.11 14.01
CA LEU A 401 -5.31 -9.97 12.74
C LEU A 401 -4.85 -8.52 12.60
N VAL A 402 -3.58 -8.30 12.30
CA VAL A 402 -2.98 -6.98 12.14
C VAL A 402 -2.18 -6.97 10.85
N TRP A 403 -2.71 -6.30 9.83
CA TRP A 403 -2.02 -6.14 8.57
C TRP A 403 -1.08 -4.95 8.62
N THR A 404 0.11 -5.13 8.06
CA THR A 404 1.17 -4.14 8.07
C THR A 404 1.64 -3.81 6.66
N TYR A 405 1.96 -2.54 6.46
CA TYR A 405 2.66 -2.03 5.28
C TYR A 405 3.96 -1.36 5.76
N ASP A 406 5.09 -1.77 5.20
CA ASP A 406 6.44 -1.39 5.66
C ASP A 406 6.64 -1.57 7.18
N GLY A 407 6.06 -2.65 7.69
CA GLY A 407 6.12 -3.04 9.10
C GLY A 407 5.14 -2.30 10.01
N VAL A 408 4.47 -1.23 9.56
CA VAL A 408 3.51 -0.47 10.38
C VAL A 408 2.09 -0.97 10.17
N GLN A 409 1.30 -1.06 11.24
CA GLN A 409 -0.12 -1.42 11.16
C GLN A 409 -0.88 -0.45 10.25
N VAL A 410 -1.61 -1.01 9.28
CA VAL A 410 -2.50 -0.26 8.38
C VAL A 410 -3.96 -0.71 8.45
N ALA A 411 -4.20 -1.95 8.89
CA ALA A 411 -5.54 -2.46 9.14
C ALA A 411 -5.51 -3.49 10.27
N TRP A 412 -6.66 -3.75 10.89
CA TRP A 412 -6.80 -4.82 11.85
C TRP A 412 -8.22 -5.39 11.89
N ALA A 413 -8.34 -6.61 12.40
CA ALA A 413 -9.60 -7.27 12.70
C ALA A 413 -9.46 -8.20 13.91
N ALA A 414 -10.57 -8.57 14.53
CA ALA A 414 -10.56 -9.71 15.45
C ALA A 414 -10.34 -11.00 14.66
N THR A 415 -9.51 -11.92 15.18
CA THR A 415 -9.30 -13.22 14.55
C THR A 415 -10.60 -14.03 14.59
N PRO A 416 -11.13 -14.46 13.42
CA PRO A 416 -12.27 -15.35 13.39
C PRO A 416 -12.02 -16.66 14.13
N SER A 417 -13.03 -17.16 14.85
CA SER A 417 -12.88 -18.31 15.76
C SER A 417 -12.50 -19.63 15.07
N ASP A 418 -12.67 -19.74 13.75
CA ASP A 418 -12.26 -20.89 12.93
C ASP A 418 -10.82 -20.78 12.41
N MET A 419 -10.15 -19.63 12.55
CA MET A 419 -8.74 -19.40 12.19
C MET A 419 -7.79 -19.81 13.33
N ASN A 420 -7.74 -21.11 13.62
CA ASN A 420 -7.00 -21.67 14.76
C ASN A 420 -6.20 -22.95 14.44
N LYS A 421 -5.98 -23.23 13.15
CA LYS A 421 -5.25 -24.40 12.66
C LYS A 421 -4.02 -23.96 11.85
N PRO A 422 -3.00 -24.82 11.67
CA PRO A 422 -1.85 -24.49 10.82
C PRO A 422 -2.28 -24.11 9.40
N MET A 423 -1.66 -23.07 8.87
CA MET A 423 -1.82 -22.65 7.48
C MET A 423 -0.45 -22.61 6.80
N TYR A 424 -0.41 -23.01 5.53
CA TYR A 424 0.75 -22.87 4.66
C TYR A 424 0.64 -21.58 3.85
N MET A 425 1.77 -21.10 3.32
CA MET A 425 1.84 -19.87 2.53
C MET A 425 1.69 -20.14 1.05
N LEU A 426 1.10 -19.18 0.34
CA LEU A 426 1.04 -19.11 -1.11
C LEU A 426 1.43 -17.71 -1.58
N VAL A 427 2.17 -17.65 -2.68
CA VAL A 427 2.45 -16.41 -3.41
C VAL A 427 2.27 -16.66 -4.90
N ASP A 428 1.51 -15.79 -5.56
CA ASP A 428 1.19 -15.96 -6.97
C ASP A 428 0.93 -14.64 -7.69
N LEU A 429 0.90 -14.74 -9.02
CA LEU A 429 0.52 -13.66 -9.90
C LEU A 429 -0.63 -14.11 -10.81
N ALA A 430 -1.87 -13.92 -10.38
CA ALA A 430 -3.04 -14.19 -11.20
C ALA A 430 -3.18 -13.18 -12.36
N VAL A 431 -3.97 -13.56 -13.37
CA VAL A 431 -4.36 -12.71 -14.50
C VAL A 431 -5.87 -12.81 -14.68
N GLY A 432 -6.59 -11.70 -14.76
CA GLY A 432 -8.05 -11.74 -14.92
C GLY A 432 -8.80 -11.77 -13.60
N GLY A 433 -9.89 -12.53 -13.55
CA GLY A 433 -10.78 -12.55 -12.40
C GLY A 433 -11.29 -11.17 -12.02
N GLN A 434 -11.12 -10.79 -10.75
CA GLN A 434 -11.54 -9.47 -10.26
C GLN A 434 -10.67 -8.32 -10.80
N ALA A 435 -9.43 -8.59 -11.21
CA ALA A 435 -8.60 -7.61 -11.91
C ALA A 435 -9.07 -7.36 -13.36
N GLY A 436 -9.92 -8.23 -13.92
CA GLY A 436 -10.42 -8.10 -15.29
C GLY A 436 -9.37 -8.47 -16.34
N ALA A 437 -9.81 -8.60 -17.59
CA ALA A 437 -8.91 -9.00 -18.67
C ALA A 437 -7.87 -7.90 -19.00
N PRO A 438 -6.59 -8.25 -19.20
CA PRO A 438 -5.58 -7.30 -19.66
C PRO A 438 -5.96 -6.68 -21.00
N PRO A 439 -6.10 -5.35 -21.11
CA PRO A 439 -6.59 -4.69 -22.32
C PRO A 439 -5.62 -4.78 -23.50
N ASP A 440 -4.31 -4.90 -23.22
CA ASP A 440 -3.24 -5.03 -24.19
C ASP A 440 -2.76 -6.49 -24.36
N HIS A 441 -3.48 -7.44 -23.75
CA HIS A 441 -3.11 -8.87 -23.71
C HIS A 441 -1.72 -9.14 -23.08
N LEU A 442 -1.28 -8.31 -22.13
CA LEU A 442 0.06 -8.39 -21.54
C LEU A 442 1.15 -8.31 -22.62
N ALA A 443 1.03 -7.34 -23.53
CA ALA A 443 2.03 -7.07 -24.56
C ALA A 443 3.43 -6.90 -23.96
N THR A 444 3.48 -6.31 -22.75
CA THR A 444 4.60 -6.45 -21.83
C THR A 444 4.19 -7.41 -20.71
N PRO A 445 4.99 -8.47 -20.42
CA PRO A 445 4.70 -9.37 -19.30
C PRO A 445 4.57 -8.61 -17.98
N ALA A 446 3.61 -9.02 -17.15
CA ALA A 446 3.52 -8.54 -15.79
C ALA A 446 4.52 -9.30 -14.93
N GLN A 447 5.24 -8.59 -14.06
CA GLN A 447 6.28 -9.18 -13.22
C GLN A 447 6.07 -8.75 -11.77
N MET A 448 5.94 -9.75 -10.89
CA MET A 448 6.01 -9.56 -9.44
C MET A 448 7.40 -9.98 -8.98
N LYS A 449 8.11 -9.08 -8.31
CA LYS A 449 9.46 -9.34 -7.82
C LYS A 449 9.45 -9.43 -6.31
N ILE A 450 10.15 -10.41 -5.76
CA ILE A 450 10.13 -10.74 -4.35
C ILE A 450 11.58 -10.84 -3.88
N ASP A 451 11.92 -10.03 -2.88
CA ASP A 451 13.22 -9.98 -2.24
C ASP A 451 13.34 -11.10 -1.19
N TYR A 452 12.36 -11.20 -0.30
CA TYR A 452 12.29 -12.28 0.68
C TYR A 452 10.85 -12.60 1.11
N ILE A 453 10.68 -13.80 1.68
CA ILE A 453 9.50 -14.18 2.47
C ILE A 453 9.97 -14.73 3.81
N HIS A 454 9.44 -14.18 4.90
CA HIS A 454 9.73 -14.61 6.27
C HIS A 454 8.45 -14.97 7.02
N ALA A 455 8.56 -15.92 7.93
CA ALA A 455 7.56 -16.13 8.98
C ALA A 455 8.24 -16.22 10.34
N TYR A 456 7.55 -15.76 11.38
CA TYR A 456 8.03 -15.73 12.74
C TYR A 456 7.00 -16.35 13.68
N THR A 457 7.43 -17.17 14.64
CA THR A 457 6.61 -17.56 15.79
C THR A 457 6.64 -16.47 16.86
N LEU A 458 5.57 -16.43 17.66
CA LEU A 458 5.47 -15.56 18.83
C LEU A 458 6.00 -16.31 20.06
N ASP A 459 6.89 -15.70 20.83
CA ASP A 459 7.33 -16.28 22.10
C ASP A 459 6.14 -16.32 23.09
N GLU A 460 6.06 -17.37 23.94
CA GLU A 460 4.94 -17.58 24.89
C GLU A 460 4.63 -16.36 25.78
N LEU A 461 5.63 -15.50 26.04
CA LEU A 461 5.51 -14.28 26.84
C LEU A 461 4.77 -13.12 26.13
N GLN A 462 4.64 -13.15 24.80
CA GLN A 462 4.02 -12.06 24.03
C GLN A 462 2.56 -12.34 23.62
N GLN A 463 2.08 -13.59 23.66
CA GLN A 463 0.66 -13.89 23.41
C GLN A 463 -0.28 -13.09 24.34
N SER A 464 0.18 -12.71 25.54
CA SER A 464 -0.57 -11.89 26.51
C SER A 464 -0.22 -10.39 26.50
N HIS A 465 0.77 -9.95 25.70
CA HIS A 465 1.36 -8.60 25.76
C HIS A 465 1.46 -7.86 24.42
N LEU A 466 0.93 -8.41 23.32
CA LEU A 466 0.79 -7.69 22.05
C LEU A 466 -0.32 -6.63 22.14
N SER A 467 -0.14 -5.65 23.04
CA SER A 467 -0.81 -4.36 22.94
C SER A 467 -0.18 -3.62 21.76
N VAL A 468 -0.73 -3.85 20.56
CA VAL A 468 -0.48 -2.94 19.44
C VAL A 468 -1.00 -1.58 19.89
N THR A 469 -0.10 -0.62 20.06
CA THR A 469 -0.42 0.72 20.54
C THR A 469 -1.47 1.34 19.63
N GLY A 470 -2.68 1.52 20.16
CA GLY A 470 -3.82 2.07 19.41
C GLY A 470 -5.11 1.29 19.64
N GLU A 471 -5.56 1.19 20.90
CA GLU A 471 -6.97 0.93 21.15
C GLU A 471 -7.76 2.20 20.81
N HIS A 472 -8.24 2.30 19.58
CA HIS A 472 -9.34 3.20 19.26
C HIS A 472 -10.64 2.43 19.49
N THR A 473 -11.37 2.82 20.53
CA THR A 473 -12.77 2.44 20.72
C THR A 473 -13.57 2.94 19.52
N ALA A 474 -14.45 2.06 19.02
CA ALA A 474 -15.34 2.23 17.87
C ALA A 474 -16.08 3.57 17.78
#